data_AF-A0A969XZJ3-F1
#
_entry.id   AF-A0A969XZJ3-F1
#
_cell.length_a   1.000
_cell.length_b   1.000
_cell.length_c   1.000
_cell.angle_alpha   90.00
_cell.angle_beta   90.00
_cell.angle_gamma   90.00
#
_symmetry.space_group_name_H-M   'P 1'
#
loop_
_entity.id
_entity.type
_entity.pdbx_description
1 polymer ?
#
loop_
_entity_poly.entity_id
_entity_poly.type
_entity_poly.pdbx_seq_one_letter_code
_entity_poly.pdbx_strand_id
1 'polypeptide(L)' 'MIFHPYVGQWVRIHYAKQSAPVMPYHGKTGVVRLVAHGPGPRNVGVETDGRTIVVPRGNLVAMEEGRS' A
#
# COMPACT_ATOMS: atom_id res chain seq x y z
N MET A 1 -8.05 4.55 -3.29
CA MET A 1 -8.16 3.51 -2.25
C MET A 1 -8.46 2.18 -2.94
N ILE A 2 -7.88 1.06 -2.50
CA ILE A 2 -8.12 -0.27 -3.08
C ILE A 2 -8.92 -1.16 -2.13
N PHE A 3 -9.83 -1.97 -2.68
CA PHE A 3 -10.70 -2.84 -1.89
C PHE A 3 -10.24 -4.31 -1.89
N HIS A 4 -9.74 -4.80 -3.03
CA HIS A 4 -9.25 -6.16 -3.23
C HIS A 4 -7.77 -6.14 -3.68
N PRO A 5 -6.82 -5.90 -2.76
CA PRO A 5 -5.40 -6.02 -3.07
C PRO A 5 -5.03 -7.46 -3.44
N TYR A 6 -4.07 -7.62 -4.34
CA TYR A 6 -3.47 -8.91 -4.69
C TYR A 6 -1.93 -8.82 -4.72
N VAL A 7 -1.25 -9.94 -4.49
CA VAL A 7 0.22 -10.00 -4.53
C VAL A 7 0.71 -9.71 -5.94
N GLY A 8 1.72 -8.82 -6.07
CA GLY A 8 2.22 -8.34 -7.36
C GLY A 8 1.62 -7.01 -7.81
N GLN A 9 0.50 -6.58 -7.22
CA GLN A 9 -0.12 -5.31 -7.57
C GLN A 9 0.77 -4.11 -7.20
N TRP A 10 0.98 -3.22 -8.16
CA TRP A 10 1.62 -1.92 -7.90
C TRP A 10 0.65 -0.94 -7.25
N VAL A 11 1.11 -0.28 -6.19
CA VAL A 11 0.31 0.64 -5.39
C VAL A 11 1.11 1.88 -4.99
N ARG A 12 0.40 3.00 -4.81
CA ARG A 12 0.89 4.20 -4.13
C ARG A 12 0.32 4.26 -2.72
N ILE A 13 1.17 4.59 -1.75
CA ILE A 13 0.79 4.82 -0.35
C ILE A 13 0.27 6.26 -0.22
N HIS A 14 -0.95 6.41 0.27
CA HIS A 14 -1.66 7.67 0.35
C HIS A 14 -2.42 7.81 1.67
N TYR A 15 -1.77 8.46 2.63
CA TYR A 15 -2.39 8.90 3.88
C TYR A 15 -3.19 10.20 3.70
N ALA A 16 -4.19 10.42 4.56
CA ALA A 16 -4.94 11.67 4.61
C ALA A 16 -4.03 12.88 4.87
N LYS A 17 -4.43 14.06 4.37
CA LYS A 17 -3.64 15.31 4.41
C LYS A 17 -3.11 15.66 5.81
N GLN A 18 -3.89 15.38 6.86
CA GLN A 18 -3.52 15.67 8.25
C GLN A 18 -2.36 14.79 8.75
N SER A 19 -2.31 13.52 8.32
CA SER A 19 -1.29 12.56 8.74
C SER A 19 -0.10 12.49 7.79
N ALA A 20 -0.27 12.91 6.53
CA ALA A 20 0.77 12.87 5.50
C ALA A 20 2.14 13.46 5.93
N PRO A 21 2.22 14.60 6.67
CA PRO A 21 3.51 15.17 7.05
C PRO A 21 4.34 14.32 8.01
N VAL A 22 3.72 13.41 8.76
CA VAL A 22 4.38 12.57 9.79
C VAL A 22 4.48 11.10 9.38
N MET A 23 3.94 10.73 8.22
CA MET A 23 3.94 9.35 7.72
C MET A 23 5.09 9.15 6.73
N PRO A 24 6.17 8.43 7.10
CA PRO A 24 7.42 8.41 6.35
C PRO A 24 7.30 7.80 4.94
N TYR A 25 6.28 6.96 4.71
CA TYR A 25 6.05 6.30 3.44
C TYR A 25 4.93 6.94 2.62
N HIS A 26 4.34 8.06 3.07
CA HIS A 26 3.35 8.78 2.28
C HIS A 26 3.92 9.19 0.91
N GLY A 27 3.16 8.92 -0.15
CA GLY A 27 3.54 9.22 -1.54
C GLY A 27 4.41 8.16 -2.20
N LYS A 28 5.03 7.25 -1.44
CA LYS A 28 5.87 6.19 -2.01
C LYS A 28 5.06 5.16 -2.78
N THR A 29 5.71 4.56 -3.76
CA THR A 29 5.16 3.46 -4.57
C THR A 29 5.83 2.15 -4.19
N GLY A 30 5.15 1.05 -4.45
CA GLY A 30 5.67 -0.27 -4.15
C GLY A 30 4.77 -1.39 -4.65
N VAL A 31 5.21 -2.62 -4.39
CA VAL A 31 4.52 -3.84 -4.81
C VAL A 31 3.91 -4.54 -3.61
N VAL A 32 2.65 -4.96 -3.72
CA VAL A 32 2.02 -5.79 -2.70
C VAL A 32 2.71 -7.15 -2.61
N ARG A 33 3.19 -7.52 -1.43
CA ARG A 33 3.79 -8.83 -1.13
C ARG A 33 2.96 -9.69 -0.19
N LEU A 34 2.14 -9.07 0.66
CA LEU A 34 1.30 -9.78 1.63
C LEU A 34 -0.09 -9.15 1.66
N VAL A 35 -1.12 -9.98 1.69
CA VAL A 35 -2.51 -9.54 1.87
C VAL A 35 -3.07 -10.25 3.09
N ALA A 36 -3.47 -9.49 4.10
CA ALA A 36 -4.14 -10.06 5.26
C ALA A 36 -5.59 -10.43 4.91
N HIS A 37 -6.01 -11.61 5.37
CA HIS A 37 -7.39 -12.09 5.27
C HIS A 37 -8.01 -12.23 6.67
N GLY A 38 -9.34 -12.12 6.76
CA GLY A 38 -10.08 -12.30 8.01
C GLY A 38 -10.60 -10.99 8.65
N PRO A 39 -11.20 -11.08 9.84
CA PRO A 39 -11.73 -9.94 10.57
C PRO A 39 -10.61 -9.03 11.08
N GLY A 40 -10.86 -7.72 11.12
CA GLY A 40 -9.91 -6.72 11.61
C GLY A 40 -9.36 -5.77 10.54
N PRO A 41 -8.30 -5.00 10.87
CA PRO A 41 -7.71 -4.05 9.93
C PRO A 41 -7.13 -4.83 8.74
N ARG A 42 -7.65 -4.54 7.54
CA ARG A 42 -7.22 -5.19 6.31
C ARG A 42 -5.91 -4.57 5.83
N ASN A 43 -4.85 -4.91 6.56
CA ASN A 43 -3.50 -4.46 6.30
C ASN A 43 -2.89 -5.23 5.13
N VAL A 44 -1.94 -4.58 4.47
CA VAL A 44 -1.27 -5.07 3.28
C VAL A 44 0.22 -4.85 3.47
N GLY A 45 1.02 -5.87 3.19
CA GLY A 45 2.47 -5.76 3.12
C GLY A 45 2.88 -5.20 1.77
N VAL A 46 3.51 -4.03 1.75
CA VAL A 46 4.01 -3.36 0.54
C VAL A 46 5.53 -3.32 0.59
N GLU A 47 6.18 -3.83 -0.45
CA GLU A 47 7.62 -3.71 -0.65
C GLU A 47 7.93 -2.36 -1.33
N THR A 48 8.71 -1.54 -0.64
CA THR A 48 9.20 -0.23 -1.11
C THR A 48 10.55 0.04 -0.46
N ASP A 49 11.46 0.73 -1.17
CA ASP A 49 12.84 0.99 -0.72
C ASP A 49 13.59 -0.25 -0.21
N GLY A 50 13.34 -1.43 -0.81
CA GLY A 50 13.99 -2.69 -0.41
C GLY A 50 13.51 -3.26 0.93
N ARG A 51 12.38 -2.79 1.48
CA ARG A 51 11.78 -3.30 2.72
C ARG A 51 10.29 -3.54 2.56
N THR A 52 9.75 -4.55 3.25
CA THR A 52 8.30 -4.74 3.34
C THR A 52 7.75 -3.99 4.55
N ILE A 53 6.80 -3.09 4.32
CA ILE A 53 6.08 -2.35 5.36
C ILE A 53 4.62 -2.75 5.40
N VAL A 54 3.96 -2.56 6.55
CA VAL A 54 2.54 -2.85 6.71
C VAL A 54 1.74 -1.55 6.59
N VAL A 55 0.79 -1.52 5.64
CA VAL A 55 -0.05 -0.36 5.36
C VAL A 55 -1.53 -0.78 5.37
N PRO A 56 -2.43 -0.04 6.03
CA PRO A 56 -3.86 -0.29 5.90
C PRO A 56 -4.29 -0.18 4.44
N ARG A 57 -5.09 -1.13 3.92
CA ARG A 57 -5.57 -1.07 2.51
C ARG A 57 -6.23 0.26 2.15
N GLY A 58 -6.83 0.93 3.15
CA GLY A 58 -7.48 2.22 2.99
C GLY A 58 -6.53 3.31 2.50
N ASN A 59 -5.25 3.18 2.81
CA ASN A 59 -4.21 4.12 2.42
C ASN A 59 -3.46 3.66 1.16
N LEU A 60 -3.98 2.70 0.39
CA LEU A 60 -3.35 2.25 -0.85
C LEU A 60 -4.18 2.65 -2.06
N VAL A 61 -3.52 3.13 -3.10
CA VAL A 61 -4.13 3.50 -4.39
C VAL A 61 -3.50 2.62 -5.46
N ALA A 62 -4.33 1.91 -6.23
CA ALA A 62 -3.85 1.10 -7.35
C ALA A 62 -3.14 1.99 -8.36
N MET A 63 -2.03 1.50 -8.88
CA MET A 63 -1.36 2.08 -10.03
C MET A 63 -1.66 1.19 -11.25
N GLU A 64 -1.73 1.81 -12.43
CA GLU A 64 -1.70 1.02 -13.65
C GLU A 64 -0.36 0.29 -13.74
N GLU A 65 -0.39 -0.99 -14.11
CA GLU A 65 0.84 -1.73 -14.40
C GLU A 65 1.54 -1.08 -15.59
N GLY A 66 2.54 -0.25 -15.28
CA GLY A 66 3.55 0.13 -16.25
C GLY A 66 4.36 -1.12 -16.60
N ARG A 67 3.91 -1.87 -17.61
CA ARG A 67 4.78 -2.78 -18.34
C ARG A 67 5.94 -1.93 -18.88
N SER A 68 7.10 -2.09 -18.27
CA SER A 68 8.38 -1.76 -18.90
C SER A 68 8.98 -3.05 -19.42
#